data_AF-A0A821E995-F1
#
_entry.id   AF-A0A821E995-F1
#
_cell.length_a   1.000
_cell.length_b   1.000
_cell.length_c   1.000
_cell.angle_alpha   90.00
_cell.angle_beta   90.00
_cell.angle_gamma   90.00
#
_symmetry.space_group_name_H-M   'P 1'
#
loop_
_entity.id
_entity.type
_entity.pdbx_description
1 polymer ?
#
loop_
_entity_poly.entity_id
_entity_poly.type
_entity_poly.pdbx_seq_one_letter_code
_entity_poly.pdbx_strand_id
1 'polypeptide(L)'
;MLKERNVSIDEDIFAALVVCQLKLGNDKGANDIIQIMKERGLQPTISTYKEILTALISEHKLEQFEYYFGQIESQQRQTSSSTVYIDAHFVVILLGQCISYKERPIFDLLLNTLKELDHGRMSNNLFNLALQCVTNEWHESAIELLKMQSEAESIDEEISPYQGINGRHWILFFRQLVDNKEPHLMDIYLKLMMEKNLVPLDGILRVLYTTPNENYPLALNYLERGQELNHPMRTNYFYPILLNIYSSETCQNWTDNDRLRLFRLLDRLSIPIESLTYSRLIQSIFHQYYQNDFTSLFNMLSKNNLQSILDRICRLLLNDIRRNMLQINVIEQIAPFFRLHVRSRQEEFARYLFSTMTGISTKSDEHNDEEINKNSQRKSMNDYTTIFQLIDSISKNLSNDIPMLKHELYIYLLRLSAQHRRTDLTSRLAEQCIKDNLKIGGSMNQIDILTSYTLPRDIVEQLARYKPGEMSWKEKVSTMDLQKANRQQLEELYQEAK
;
A
#
# COMPACT_ATOMS: atom_id res chain seq x y z
N MET A 1 -54.91 -44.65 17.85
CA MET A 1 -53.99 -43.98 18.80
C MET A 1 -54.30 -42.50 19.06
N LEU A 2 -54.29 -41.57 18.09
CA LEU A 2 -54.53 -40.13 18.39
C LEU A 2 -55.98 -39.82 18.84
N LYS A 3 -56.98 -40.40 18.19
CA LYS A 3 -58.39 -40.34 18.64
C LYS A 3 -58.63 -40.98 20.01
N GLU A 4 -57.80 -41.95 20.40
CA GLU A 4 -57.93 -42.67 21.68
C GLU A 4 -57.28 -41.92 22.84
N ARG A 5 -56.50 -40.87 22.57
CA ARG A 5 -55.77 -40.09 23.58
C ARG A 5 -56.32 -38.67 23.80
N ASN A 6 -57.50 -38.32 23.25
CA ASN A 6 -58.12 -37.00 23.38
C ASN A 6 -57.19 -35.81 23.02
N VAL A 7 -56.24 -36.00 22.11
CA VAL A 7 -55.41 -34.90 21.59
C VAL A 7 -56.25 -34.16 20.54
N SER A 8 -56.44 -32.86 20.71
CA SER A 8 -57.09 -32.03 19.68
C SER A 8 -56.24 -32.09 18.41
N ILE A 9 -56.81 -32.61 17.33
CA ILE A 9 -56.11 -32.69 16.05
C ILE A 9 -56.08 -31.28 15.47
N ASP A 10 -54.93 -30.64 15.56
CA ASP A 10 -54.64 -29.33 15.00
C ASP A 10 -53.85 -29.46 13.69
N GLU A 11 -53.53 -28.31 13.11
CA GLU A 11 -52.80 -28.19 11.86
C GLU A 11 -51.39 -28.79 11.91
N ASP A 12 -50.67 -28.60 13.03
CA ASP A 12 -49.31 -29.12 13.20
C ASP A 12 -49.28 -30.65 13.21
N ILE A 13 -50.28 -31.30 13.81
CA ILE A 13 -50.42 -32.76 13.76
C ILE A 13 -50.63 -33.24 12.32
N PHE A 14 -51.43 -32.54 11.52
CA PHE A 14 -51.61 -32.87 10.11
C PHE A 14 -50.31 -32.68 9.33
N ALA A 15 -49.58 -31.58 9.53
CA ALA A 15 -48.29 -31.33 8.89
C ALA A 15 -47.28 -32.44 9.19
N ALA A 16 -47.13 -32.82 10.47
CA ALA A 16 -46.25 -33.91 10.88
C ALA A 16 -46.63 -35.25 10.24
N LEU A 17 -47.93 -35.54 10.12
CA LEU A 17 -48.40 -36.78 9.48
C LEU A 17 -48.09 -36.80 7.98
N VAL A 18 -48.25 -35.67 7.28
CA VAL A 18 -47.88 -35.55 5.87
C VAL A 18 -46.38 -35.75 5.69
N VAL A 19 -45.56 -35.06 6.49
CA VAL A 19 -44.10 -35.23 6.48
C VAL A 19 -43.70 -36.68 6.72
N CYS A 20 -44.34 -37.37 7.68
CA CYS A 20 -44.09 -38.79 7.92
C CYS A 20 -44.37 -39.65 6.69
N GLN A 21 -45.50 -39.44 6.00
CA GLN A 21 -45.82 -40.20 4.79
C GLN A 21 -44.84 -39.93 3.65
N LEU A 22 -44.42 -38.67 3.47
CA LEU A 22 -43.46 -38.29 2.43
C LEU A 22 -42.08 -38.93 2.66
N LYS A 23 -41.63 -38.99 3.92
CA LYS A 23 -40.40 -39.71 4.30
C LYS A 23 -40.48 -41.21 4.08
N LEU A 24 -41.67 -41.79 4.20
CA LEU A 24 -41.93 -43.20 3.88
C LEU A 24 -42.08 -43.46 2.36
N GLY A 25 -41.99 -42.41 1.52
CA GLY A 25 -42.22 -42.52 0.07
C GLY A 25 -43.68 -42.77 -0.32
N ASN A 26 -44.62 -42.57 0.60
CA ASN A 26 -46.05 -42.76 0.36
C ASN A 26 -46.72 -41.45 -0.04
N ASP A 27 -46.46 -41.00 -1.26
CA ASP A 27 -46.96 -39.73 -1.78
C ASP A 27 -48.50 -39.69 -1.85
N LYS A 28 -49.13 -40.84 -2.10
CA LYS A 28 -50.60 -40.97 -2.08
C LYS A 28 -51.15 -40.75 -0.67
N GLY A 29 -50.57 -41.42 0.33
CA GLY A 29 -50.96 -41.23 1.72
C GLY A 29 -50.74 -39.80 2.22
N ALA A 30 -49.70 -39.12 1.76
CA ALA A 30 -49.46 -37.71 2.06
C ALA A 30 -50.61 -36.81 1.52
N ASN A 31 -51.01 -37.02 0.27
CA ASN A 31 -52.11 -36.29 -0.36
C ASN A 31 -53.47 -36.60 0.30
N ASP A 32 -53.73 -37.85 0.65
CA ASP A 32 -54.95 -38.25 1.35
C ASP A 32 -55.08 -37.53 2.70
N ILE A 33 -53.97 -37.35 3.43
CA ILE A 33 -53.96 -36.65 4.71
C ILE A 33 -54.25 -35.16 4.54
N ILE A 34 -53.71 -34.52 3.50
CA ILE A 34 -54.04 -33.11 3.17
C ILE A 34 -55.51 -32.97 2.81
N GLN A 35 -56.08 -33.93 2.06
CA GLN A 35 -57.49 -33.92 1.71
C GLN A 35 -58.37 -34.06 2.96
N ILE A 36 -58.01 -34.96 3.88
CA ILE A 36 -58.71 -35.12 5.17
C ILE A 36 -58.63 -33.84 6.01
N MET A 37 -57.48 -33.15 5.99
CA MET A 37 -57.32 -31.85 6.66
C MET A 37 -58.34 -30.84 6.12
N LYS A 38 -58.44 -30.71 4.79
CA LYS A 38 -59.40 -29.82 4.10
C LYS A 38 -60.85 -30.17 4.39
N GLU A 39 -61.20 -31.47 4.37
CA GLU A 39 -62.55 -31.96 4.68
C GLU A 39 -62.99 -31.65 6.12
N ARG A 40 -62.04 -31.53 7.04
CA ARG A 40 -62.29 -31.10 8.43
C ARG A 40 -62.34 -29.59 8.61
N GLY A 41 -62.30 -28.83 7.52
CA GLY A 41 -62.34 -27.37 7.55
C GLY A 41 -61.01 -26.71 7.94
N LEU A 42 -59.93 -27.49 8.04
CA LEU A 42 -58.58 -26.96 8.26
C LEU A 42 -57.89 -26.82 6.89
N GLN A 43 -57.42 -25.62 6.56
CA GLN A 43 -56.65 -25.41 5.32
C GLN A 43 -55.15 -25.45 5.64
N PRO A 44 -54.32 -26.06 4.78
CA PRO A 44 -52.86 -25.99 4.95
C PRO A 44 -52.40 -24.53 4.94
N THR A 45 -51.64 -24.12 5.96
CA THR A 45 -51.00 -22.80 6.01
C THR A 45 -49.59 -22.85 5.44
N ILE A 46 -48.98 -21.66 5.32
CA ILE A 46 -47.57 -21.52 4.95
C ILE A 46 -46.64 -22.30 5.90
N SER A 47 -47.01 -22.50 7.17
CA SER A 47 -46.23 -23.28 8.13
C SER A 47 -46.24 -24.78 7.77
N THR A 48 -47.41 -25.33 7.46
CA THR A 48 -47.55 -26.72 6.97
C THR A 48 -46.73 -26.94 5.71
N TYR A 49 -46.81 -26.02 4.74
CA TYR A 49 -46.01 -26.12 3.51
C TYR A 49 -44.51 -25.99 3.77
N LYS A 50 -44.08 -25.13 4.68
CA LYS A 50 -42.67 -25.02 5.08
C LYS A 50 -42.11 -26.37 5.54
N GLU A 51 -42.84 -27.08 6.40
CA GLU A 51 -42.41 -28.39 6.91
C GLU A 51 -42.35 -29.44 5.81
N ILE A 52 -43.38 -29.50 4.96
CA ILE A 52 -43.44 -30.40 3.80
C ILE A 52 -42.25 -30.15 2.87
N LEU A 53 -42.04 -28.92 2.44
CA LEU A 53 -40.97 -28.56 1.50
C LEU A 53 -39.58 -28.78 2.10
N THR A 54 -39.39 -28.47 3.39
CA THR A 54 -38.13 -28.75 4.09
C THR A 54 -37.85 -30.25 4.13
N ALA A 55 -38.86 -31.08 4.37
CA ALA A 55 -38.72 -32.54 4.32
C ALA A 55 -38.35 -33.02 2.91
N LEU A 56 -38.98 -32.47 1.86
CA LEU A 56 -38.67 -32.84 0.47
C LEU A 56 -37.26 -32.43 0.04
N ILE A 57 -36.77 -31.27 0.51
CA ILE A 57 -35.35 -30.88 0.35
C ILE A 57 -34.45 -31.91 1.03
N SER A 58 -34.74 -32.31 2.27
CA SER A 58 -33.89 -33.28 2.98
C SER A 58 -33.88 -34.68 2.37
N GLU A 59 -34.92 -35.04 1.62
CA GLU A 59 -35.07 -36.36 0.97
C GLU A 59 -34.69 -36.32 -0.52
N HIS A 60 -34.19 -35.20 -1.02
CA HIS A 60 -33.78 -34.97 -2.39
C HIS A 60 -34.87 -35.17 -3.47
N LYS A 61 -36.10 -34.70 -3.19
CA LYS A 61 -37.32 -34.98 -3.99
C LYS A 61 -37.80 -33.75 -4.79
N LEU A 62 -37.13 -33.43 -5.90
CA LEU A 62 -37.42 -32.26 -6.74
C LEU A 62 -38.85 -32.27 -7.32
N GLU A 63 -39.30 -33.36 -7.93
CA GLU A 63 -40.63 -33.40 -8.59
C GLU A 63 -41.77 -33.17 -7.60
N GLN A 64 -41.69 -33.79 -6.42
CA GLN A 64 -42.66 -33.57 -5.35
C GLN A 64 -42.55 -32.14 -4.80
N PHE A 65 -41.33 -31.60 -4.68
CA PHE A 65 -41.12 -30.23 -4.26
C PHE A 65 -41.86 -29.25 -5.17
N GLU A 66 -41.66 -29.36 -6.49
CA GLU A 66 -42.35 -28.53 -7.50
C GLU A 66 -43.87 -28.66 -7.41
N TYR A 67 -44.38 -29.89 -7.21
CA TYR A 67 -45.81 -30.13 -7.01
C TYR A 67 -46.35 -29.36 -5.81
N TYR A 68 -45.76 -29.51 -4.63
CA TYR A 68 -46.24 -28.84 -3.41
C TYR A 68 -46.00 -27.33 -3.44
N PHE A 69 -44.91 -26.87 -4.05
CA PHE A 69 -44.63 -25.46 -4.24
C PHE A 69 -45.68 -24.79 -5.15
N GLY A 70 -46.04 -25.45 -6.26
CA GLY A 70 -47.10 -24.98 -7.16
C GLY A 70 -48.51 -24.98 -6.52
N GLN A 71 -48.76 -25.86 -5.54
CA GLN A 71 -50.01 -25.83 -4.77
C GLN A 71 -50.14 -24.51 -3.99
N ILE A 72 -49.06 -24.00 -3.40
CA ILE A 72 -49.05 -22.72 -2.66
C ILE A 72 -49.48 -21.58 -3.59
N GLU A 73 -48.89 -21.50 -4.79
CA GLU A 73 -49.28 -20.48 -5.78
C GLU A 73 -50.75 -20.61 -6.21
N SER A 74 -51.24 -21.84 -6.38
CA SER A 74 -52.63 -22.08 -6.76
C SER A 74 -53.60 -21.63 -5.66
N GLN A 75 -53.25 -21.86 -4.39
CA GLN A 75 -54.04 -21.43 -3.24
C GLN A 75 -53.98 -19.92 -3.05
N GLN A 76 -52.82 -19.30 -3.24
CA GLN A 76 -52.65 -17.85 -3.21
C GLN A 76 -53.53 -17.15 -4.26
N ARG A 77 -53.68 -17.75 -5.46
CA ARG A 77 -54.59 -17.23 -6.50
C ARG A 77 -56.08 -17.39 -6.15
N GLN A 78 -56.44 -18.45 -5.42
CA GLN A 78 -57.83 -18.76 -5.09
C GLN A 78 -58.34 -18.06 -3.83
N THR A 79 -57.45 -17.78 -2.89
CA THR A 79 -57.80 -17.14 -1.62
C THR A 79 -57.28 -15.71 -1.60
N SER A 80 -58.18 -14.72 -1.59
CA SER A 80 -57.81 -13.30 -1.35
C SER A 80 -57.34 -13.04 0.10
N SER A 81 -56.93 -14.09 0.81
CA SER A 81 -56.57 -14.09 2.23
C SER A 81 -55.06 -14.07 2.40
N SER A 82 -54.55 -13.18 3.26
CA SER A 82 -53.14 -12.92 3.52
C SER A 82 -52.36 -14.03 4.23
N THR A 83 -52.91 -15.25 4.31
CA THR A 83 -52.38 -16.34 5.16
C THR A 83 -51.48 -17.33 4.44
N VAL A 84 -51.54 -17.41 3.10
CA VAL A 84 -50.71 -18.31 2.29
C VAL A 84 -50.21 -17.56 1.06
N TYR A 85 -49.00 -17.01 1.14
CA TYR A 85 -48.31 -16.41 0.00
C TYR A 85 -46.82 -16.71 0.06
N ILE A 86 -46.20 -16.84 -1.10
CA ILE A 86 -44.75 -17.01 -1.23
C ILE A 86 -44.13 -15.62 -1.12
N ASP A 87 -43.31 -15.40 -0.09
CA ASP A 87 -42.56 -14.17 0.09
C ASP A 87 -41.05 -14.42 0.15
N ALA A 88 -40.27 -13.35 0.06
CA ALA A 88 -38.82 -13.45 0.05
C ALA A 88 -38.27 -14.12 1.32
N HIS A 89 -38.91 -13.91 2.48
CA HIS A 89 -38.49 -14.53 3.74
C HIS A 89 -38.66 -16.05 3.72
N PHE A 90 -39.80 -16.53 3.23
CA PHE A 90 -40.09 -17.96 3.06
C PHE A 90 -39.07 -18.61 2.11
N VAL A 91 -38.83 -18.00 0.94
CA VAL A 91 -37.88 -18.51 -0.06
C VAL A 91 -36.45 -18.54 0.49
N VAL A 92 -36.02 -17.48 1.18
CA VAL A 92 -34.69 -17.41 1.83
C VAL A 92 -34.48 -18.53 2.85
N ILE A 93 -35.50 -18.90 3.62
CA ILE A 93 -35.40 -20.04 4.55
C ILE A 93 -35.18 -21.34 3.78
N LEU A 94 -35.94 -21.57 2.71
CA LEU A 94 -35.81 -22.78 1.91
C LEU A 94 -34.46 -22.86 1.19
N LEU A 95 -33.94 -21.74 0.67
CA LEU A 95 -32.59 -21.66 0.12
C LEU A 95 -31.52 -22.10 1.13
N GLY A 96 -31.63 -21.65 2.38
CA GLY A 96 -30.73 -22.08 3.46
C GLY A 96 -30.80 -23.59 3.75
N GLN A 97 -31.99 -24.18 3.65
CA GLN A 97 -32.16 -25.63 3.75
C GLN A 97 -31.52 -26.34 2.56
N CYS A 98 -31.72 -25.86 1.33
CA CYS A 98 -31.09 -26.45 0.14
C CYS A 98 -29.56 -26.45 0.24
N ILE A 99 -28.96 -25.36 0.71
CA ILE A 99 -27.52 -25.30 0.97
C ILE A 99 -27.10 -26.36 2.00
N SER A 100 -27.84 -26.49 3.10
CA SER A 100 -27.53 -27.42 4.19
C SER A 100 -27.57 -28.89 3.74
N TYR A 101 -28.55 -29.24 2.89
CA TYR A 101 -28.71 -30.58 2.32
C TYR A 101 -27.99 -30.77 0.98
N LYS A 102 -27.26 -29.74 0.50
CA LYS A 102 -26.57 -29.74 -0.80
C LYS A 102 -27.48 -30.00 -2.01
N GLU A 103 -28.72 -29.54 -1.92
CA GLU A 103 -29.73 -29.70 -2.97
C GLU A 103 -29.69 -28.60 -4.02
N ARG A 104 -28.82 -28.81 -5.01
CA ARG A 104 -28.58 -27.83 -6.07
C ARG A 104 -29.80 -27.56 -6.97
N PRO A 105 -30.54 -28.57 -7.48
CA PRO A 105 -31.64 -28.31 -8.40
C PRO A 105 -32.77 -27.48 -7.78
N ILE A 106 -33.14 -27.80 -6.53
CA ILE A 106 -34.16 -27.08 -5.79
C ILE A 106 -33.68 -25.65 -5.45
N PHE A 107 -32.40 -25.51 -5.12
CA PHE A 107 -31.80 -24.20 -4.88
C PHE A 107 -31.92 -23.28 -6.10
N ASP A 108 -31.60 -23.78 -7.30
CA ASP A 108 -31.64 -22.98 -8.53
C ASP A 108 -33.09 -22.54 -8.88
N LEU A 109 -34.08 -23.41 -8.65
CA LEU A 109 -35.50 -23.08 -8.78
C LEU A 109 -35.92 -21.94 -7.82
N LEU A 110 -35.56 -22.08 -6.54
CA LEU A 110 -35.90 -21.10 -5.51
C LEU A 110 -35.18 -19.77 -5.71
N LEU A 111 -33.94 -19.79 -6.20
CA LEU A 111 -33.18 -18.59 -6.49
C LEU A 111 -33.82 -17.79 -7.63
N ASN A 112 -34.30 -18.46 -8.68
CA ASN A 112 -35.06 -17.80 -9.73
C ASN A 112 -36.38 -17.21 -9.21
N THR A 113 -37.06 -17.92 -8.30
CA THR A 113 -38.27 -17.39 -7.65
C THR A 113 -37.96 -16.14 -6.83
N LEU A 114 -36.85 -16.12 -6.09
CA LEU A 114 -36.45 -14.98 -5.26
C LEU A 114 -36.20 -13.70 -6.08
N LYS A 115 -35.68 -13.82 -7.31
CA LYS A 115 -35.46 -12.67 -8.23
C LYS A 115 -36.74 -11.89 -8.52
N GLU A 116 -37.87 -12.59 -8.55
CA GLU A 116 -39.17 -11.99 -8.89
C GLU A 116 -39.88 -11.39 -7.67
N LEU A 117 -39.36 -11.64 -6.46
CA LEU A 117 -39.95 -11.20 -5.20
C LEU A 117 -39.29 -9.92 -4.66
N ASP A 118 -40.05 -9.13 -3.90
CA ASP A 118 -39.50 -8.00 -3.15
C ASP A 118 -38.65 -8.51 -1.97
N HIS A 119 -37.33 -8.36 -2.11
CA HIS A 119 -36.32 -8.79 -1.14
C HIS A 119 -35.57 -7.61 -0.48
N GLY A 120 -36.10 -6.38 -0.58
CA GLY A 120 -35.43 -5.15 -0.12
C GLY A 120 -35.00 -5.15 1.35
N ARG A 121 -35.71 -5.89 2.23
CA ARG A 121 -35.41 -5.96 3.67
C ARG A 121 -34.57 -7.17 4.11
N MET A 122 -34.02 -7.94 3.16
CA MET A 122 -33.37 -9.23 3.43
C MET A 122 -31.85 -9.21 3.19
N SER A 123 -31.22 -8.04 3.04
CA SER A 123 -29.79 -7.92 2.68
C SER A 123 -28.86 -8.82 3.50
N ASN A 124 -28.96 -8.78 4.84
CA ASN A 124 -28.14 -9.62 5.72
C ASN A 124 -28.32 -11.12 5.48
N ASN A 125 -29.55 -11.57 5.21
CA ASN A 125 -29.83 -12.97 4.96
C ASN A 125 -29.28 -13.42 3.60
N LEU A 126 -29.40 -12.57 2.58
CA LEU A 126 -28.82 -12.81 1.25
C LEU A 126 -27.29 -12.92 1.32
N PHE A 127 -26.65 -12.06 2.10
CA PHE A 127 -25.22 -12.14 2.35
C PHE A 127 -24.82 -13.46 3.02
N ASN A 128 -25.54 -13.87 4.06
CA ASN A 128 -25.26 -15.13 4.78
C ASN A 128 -25.44 -16.35 3.87
N LEU A 129 -26.47 -16.37 3.04
CA LEU A 129 -26.65 -17.42 2.03
C LEU A 129 -25.48 -17.44 1.04
N ALA A 130 -25.03 -16.28 0.56
CA ALA A 130 -23.90 -16.20 -0.35
C ALA A 130 -22.61 -16.75 0.27
N LEU A 131 -22.36 -16.46 1.55
CA LEU A 131 -21.21 -17.01 2.28
C LEU A 131 -21.29 -18.54 2.35
N GLN A 132 -22.47 -19.09 2.65
CA GLN A 132 -22.65 -20.55 2.67
C GLN A 132 -22.51 -21.18 1.28
N CYS A 133 -22.97 -20.50 0.23
CA CYS A 133 -22.73 -20.93 -1.15
C CYS A 133 -21.23 -21.00 -1.47
N VAL A 134 -20.41 -20.05 -1.01
CA VAL A 134 -18.95 -20.11 -1.16
C VAL A 134 -18.37 -21.34 -0.45
N THR A 135 -18.87 -21.70 0.74
CA THR A 135 -18.45 -22.93 1.45
C THR A 135 -18.73 -24.20 0.67
N ASN A 136 -19.82 -24.21 -0.11
CA ASN A 136 -20.26 -25.36 -0.90
C ASN A 136 -19.78 -25.31 -2.36
N GLU A 137 -18.86 -24.41 -2.72
CA GLU A 137 -18.36 -24.23 -4.10
C GLU A 137 -19.45 -23.79 -5.11
N TRP A 138 -20.53 -23.18 -4.62
CA TRP A 138 -21.67 -22.69 -5.42
C TRP A 138 -21.45 -21.23 -5.84
N HIS A 139 -20.36 -20.99 -6.56
CA HIS A 139 -19.82 -19.64 -6.78
C HIS A 139 -20.74 -18.71 -7.58
N GLU A 140 -21.36 -19.20 -8.66
CA GLU A 140 -22.27 -18.38 -9.49
C GLU A 140 -23.49 -17.90 -8.68
N SER A 141 -24.04 -18.80 -7.85
CA SER A 141 -25.14 -18.48 -6.94
C SER A 141 -24.75 -17.48 -5.87
N ALA A 142 -23.54 -17.61 -5.31
CA ALA A 142 -23.02 -16.64 -4.34
C ALA A 142 -22.94 -15.23 -4.95
N ILE A 143 -22.46 -15.11 -6.20
CA ILE A 143 -22.42 -13.83 -6.91
C ILE A 143 -23.83 -13.28 -7.09
N GLU A 144 -24.77 -14.12 -7.49
CA GLU A 144 -26.14 -13.70 -7.77
C GLU A 144 -26.84 -13.18 -6.50
N LEU A 145 -26.68 -13.87 -5.38
CA LEU A 145 -27.21 -13.44 -4.09
C LEU A 145 -26.59 -12.12 -3.62
N LEU A 146 -25.30 -11.89 -3.88
CA LEU A 146 -24.64 -10.64 -3.53
C LEU A 146 -25.07 -9.47 -4.43
N LYS A 147 -25.43 -9.74 -5.69
CA LYS A 147 -26.09 -8.74 -6.56
C LYS A 147 -27.45 -8.34 -6.01
N MET A 148 -28.29 -9.30 -5.63
CA MET A 148 -29.60 -9.03 -5.03
C MET A 148 -29.48 -8.27 -3.70
N GLN A 149 -28.53 -8.66 -2.84
CA GLN A 149 -28.23 -7.96 -1.58
C GLN A 149 -27.87 -6.49 -1.83
N SER A 150 -27.03 -6.26 -2.82
CA SER A 150 -26.58 -4.94 -3.22
C SER A 150 -27.75 -4.07 -3.70
N GLU A 151 -28.65 -4.60 -4.54
CA GLU A 151 -29.86 -3.90 -5.01
C GLU A 151 -30.81 -3.53 -3.86
N ALA A 152 -30.99 -4.43 -2.90
CA ALA A 152 -31.80 -4.21 -1.70
C ALA A 152 -31.27 -3.06 -0.83
N GLU A 153 -29.95 -2.91 -0.70
CA GLU A 153 -29.32 -1.87 0.14
C GLU A 153 -29.41 -0.46 -0.43
N SER A 154 -29.65 -0.27 -1.73
CA SER A 154 -29.83 1.07 -2.32
C SER A 154 -31.04 1.84 -1.77
N ILE A 155 -31.92 1.18 -1.02
CA ILE A 155 -33.17 1.75 -0.52
C ILE A 155 -32.97 2.41 0.86
N ASP A 156 -31.96 1.98 1.65
CA ASP A 156 -31.71 2.44 3.02
C ASP A 156 -30.46 3.37 3.09
N GLU A 157 -30.60 4.62 2.64
CA GLU A 157 -29.49 5.58 2.43
C GLU A 157 -28.77 6.14 3.68
N GLU A 158 -29.08 5.76 4.93
CA GLU A 158 -28.62 6.54 6.09
C GLU A 158 -27.34 6.06 6.82
N ILE A 159 -26.78 4.88 6.52
CA ILE A 159 -25.64 4.36 7.28
C ILE A 159 -24.39 4.26 6.41
N SER A 160 -23.37 5.05 6.77
CA SER A 160 -22.04 4.97 6.15
C SER A 160 -21.56 3.52 6.13
N PRO A 161 -21.24 2.96 4.96
CA PRO A 161 -20.98 1.53 4.80
C PRO A 161 -19.72 1.01 5.49
N TYR A 162 -18.88 1.92 5.97
CA TYR A 162 -17.61 1.61 6.62
C TYR A 162 -17.72 1.53 8.15
N GLN A 163 -18.90 1.77 8.72
CA GLN A 163 -19.13 1.76 10.16
C GLN A 163 -20.30 0.84 10.51
N GLY A 164 -20.09 -0.48 10.42
CA GLY A 164 -21.12 -1.43 10.83
C GLY A 164 -20.68 -2.90 10.82
N ILE A 165 -21.63 -3.74 11.23
CA ILE A 165 -21.58 -5.22 11.22
C ILE A 165 -21.12 -5.77 9.85
N ASN A 166 -21.37 -5.01 8.77
CA ASN A 166 -21.08 -5.37 7.38
C ASN A 166 -19.57 -5.43 7.06
N GLY A 167 -18.72 -4.59 7.68
CA GLY A 167 -17.27 -4.66 7.44
C GLY A 167 -16.64 -6.00 7.88
N ARG A 168 -17.19 -6.63 8.92
CA ARG A 168 -16.75 -7.95 9.40
C ARG A 168 -17.22 -9.08 8.49
N HIS A 169 -18.45 -8.98 8.00
CA HIS A 169 -19.02 -9.91 7.03
C HIS A 169 -18.15 -10.00 5.76
N TRP A 170 -17.73 -8.85 5.22
CA TRP A 170 -16.85 -8.81 4.06
C TRP A 170 -15.46 -9.41 4.32
N ILE A 171 -14.86 -9.17 5.49
CA ILE A 171 -13.56 -9.80 5.84
C ILE A 171 -13.67 -11.32 5.85
N LEU A 172 -14.74 -11.87 6.45
CA LEU A 172 -14.98 -13.31 6.48
C LEU A 172 -15.17 -13.88 5.07
N PHE A 173 -15.94 -13.18 4.25
CA PHE A 173 -16.19 -13.55 2.86
C PHE A 173 -14.91 -13.59 2.02
N PHE A 174 -14.07 -12.54 2.09
CA PHE A 174 -12.82 -12.51 1.35
C PHE A 174 -11.82 -13.55 1.82
N ARG A 175 -11.77 -13.85 3.12
CA ARG A 175 -10.96 -14.96 3.63
C ARG A 175 -11.34 -16.26 2.94
N GLN A 176 -12.63 -16.51 2.83
CA GLN A 176 -13.13 -17.73 2.22
C GLN A 176 -12.88 -17.83 0.71
N LEU A 177 -12.94 -16.70 -0.01
CA LEU A 177 -12.55 -16.65 -1.41
C LEU A 177 -11.06 -16.93 -1.63
N VAL A 178 -10.19 -16.36 -0.78
CA VAL A 178 -8.74 -16.58 -0.85
C VAL A 178 -8.40 -18.05 -0.56
N ASP A 179 -9.07 -18.65 0.42
CA ASP A 179 -8.92 -20.08 0.74
C ASP A 179 -9.36 -20.97 -0.43
N ASN A 180 -10.39 -20.57 -1.19
CA ASN A 180 -10.93 -21.29 -2.35
C ASN A 180 -10.20 -21.02 -3.68
N LYS A 181 -9.18 -20.14 -3.72
CA LYS A 181 -8.25 -19.90 -4.85
C LYS A 181 -8.86 -19.49 -6.21
N GLU A 182 -9.99 -18.80 -6.24
CA GLU A 182 -10.63 -18.36 -7.51
C GLU A 182 -10.48 -16.85 -7.77
N PRO A 183 -9.46 -16.40 -8.53
CA PRO A 183 -9.16 -14.97 -8.72
C PRO A 183 -10.21 -14.23 -9.56
N HIS A 184 -10.93 -14.92 -10.46
CA HIS A 184 -11.95 -14.29 -11.32
C HIS A 184 -13.15 -13.76 -10.51
N LEU A 185 -13.52 -14.45 -9.43
CA LEU A 185 -14.61 -14.03 -8.55
C LEU A 185 -14.29 -12.70 -7.87
N MET A 186 -13.03 -12.50 -7.47
CA MET A 186 -12.58 -11.27 -6.81
C MET A 186 -12.75 -10.03 -7.70
N ASP A 187 -12.49 -10.14 -9.00
CA ASP A 187 -12.67 -9.03 -9.94
C ASP A 187 -14.13 -8.63 -10.11
N ILE A 188 -15.05 -9.61 -10.10
CA ILE A 188 -16.49 -9.37 -10.13
C ILE A 188 -16.95 -8.72 -8.82
N TYR A 189 -16.46 -9.20 -7.68
CA TYR A 189 -16.80 -8.60 -6.38
C TYR A 189 -16.32 -7.16 -6.26
N LEU A 190 -15.13 -6.85 -6.76
CA LEU A 190 -14.65 -5.48 -6.82
C LEU A 190 -15.56 -4.58 -7.67
N LYS A 191 -16.06 -5.07 -8.81
CA LYS A 191 -17.01 -4.32 -9.63
C LYS A 191 -18.30 -4.00 -8.87
N LEU A 192 -18.89 -4.99 -8.22
CA LEU A 192 -20.11 -4.78 -7.43
C LEU A 192 -19.88 -3.80 -6.27
N MET A 193 -18.71 -3.87 -5.66
CA MET A 193 -18.32 -2.98 -4.56
C MET A 193 -18.07 -1.55 -5.02
N MET A 194 -17.54 -1.35 -6.22
CA MET A 194 -17.44 -0.02 -6.83
C MET A 194 -18.81 0.58 -7.09
N GLU A 195 -19.72 -0.20 -7.68
CA GLU A 195 -21.07 0.25 -8.04
C GLU A 195 -21.85 0.76 -6.81
N LYS A 196 -21.53 0.21 -5.63
CA LYS A 196 -22.14 0.57 -4.36
C LYS A 196 -21.33 1.55 -3.51
N ASN A 197 -20.19 2.06 -4.01
CA ASN A 197 -19.23 2.87 -3.24
C ASN A 197 -18.72 2.18 -1.95
N LEU A 198 -18.67 0.85 -1.96
CA LEU A 198 -18.28 -0.06 -0.87
C LEU A 198 -16.91 -0.69 -1.10
N VAL A 199 -15.87 0.08 -1.42
CA VAL A 199 -14.56 -0.53 -1.74
C VAL A 199 -13.87 -0.98 -0.44
N PRO A 200 -13.80 -2.29 -0.14
CA PRO A 200 -13.31 -2.80 1.14
C PRO A 200 -11.84 -3.15 1.03
N LEU A 201 -11.08 -2.27 0.37
CA LEU A 201 -9.65 -2.48 0.10
C LEU A 201 -8.90 -2.83 1.40
N ASP A 202 -9.24 -2.19 2.52
CA ASP A 202 -8.69 -2.51 3.84
C ASP A 202 -8.94 -3.97 4.26
N GLY A 203 -10.16 -4.49 4.05
CA GLY A 203 -10.53 -5.86 4.38
C GLY A 203 -9.83 -6.88 3.49
N ILE A 204 -9.79 -6.64 2.18
CA ILE A 204 -9.09 -7.51 1.21
C ILE A 204 -7.60 -7.57 1.53
N LEU A 205 -6.96 -6.41 1.69
CA LEU A 205 -5.53 -6.33 1.98
C LEU A 205 -5.21 -6.98 3.33
N ARG A 206 -6.04 -6.78 4.35
CA ARG A 206 -5.87 -7.43 5.64
C ARG A 206 -5.91 -8.95 5.55
N VAL A 207 -6.81 -9.51 4.74
CA VAL A 207 -6.84 -10.96 4.49
C VAL A 207 -5.55 -11.40 3.80
N LEU A 208 -5.17 -10.74 2.70
CA LEU A 208 -3.97 -11.11 1.92
C LEU A 208 -2.67 -11.04 2.74
N TYR A 209 -2.58 -10.07 3.66
CA TYR A 209 -1.41 -9.91 4.54
C TYR A 209 -1.39 -10.84 5.75
N THR A 210 -2.51 -11.48 6.09
CA THR A 210 -2.60 -12.38 7.26
C THR A 210 -2.70 -13.86 6.89
N THR A 211 -2.95 -14.17 5.61
CA THR A 211 -2.90 -15.55 5.11
C THR A 211 -1.45 -16.08 5.05
N PRO A 212 -1.21 -17.35 5.43
CA PRO A 212 0.13 -17.92 5.58
C PRO A 212 0.96 -17.99 4.29
N ASN A 213 0.33 -17.90 3.11
CA ASN A 213 1.01 -17.84 1.82
C ASN A 213 1.28 -16.40 1.34
N GLU A 214 1.05 -15.40 2.19
CA GLU A 214 1.26 -13.95 1.98
C GLU A 214 1.36 -13.53 0.50
N ASN A 215 0.22 -13.46 -0.19
CA ASN A 215 0.16 -13.19 -1.63
C ASN A 215 0.32 -11.69 -1.93
N TYR A 216 1.50 -11.13 -1.65
CA TYR A 216 1.78 -9.71 -1.88
C TYR A 216 1.72 -9.26 -3.35
N PRO A 217 2.11 -10.07 -4.37
CA PRO A 217 1.91 -9.68 -5.76
C PRO A 217 0.42 -9.47 -6.10
N LEU A 218 -0.46 -10.30 -5.53
CA LEU A 218 -1.90 -10.15 -5.68
C LEU A 218 -2.42 -8.92 -4.93
N ALA A 219 -1.88 -8.62 -3.74
CA ALA A 219 -2.18 -7.39 -3.02
C ALA A 219 -1.79 -6.14 -3.83
N LEU A 220 -0.67 -6.18 -4.56
CA LEU A 220 -0.25 -5.10 -5.46
C LEU A 220 -1.24 -4.91 -6.61
N ASN A 221 -1.70 -6.00 -7.25
CA ASN A 221 -2.74 -5.92 -8.29
C ASN A 221 -4.00 -5.22 -7.76
N TYR A 222 -4.41 -5.50 -6.52
CA TYR A 222 -5.58 -4.87 -5.91
C TYR A 222 -5.37 -3.40 -5.53
N LEU A 223 -4.15 -3.01 -5.17
CA LEU A 223 -3.83 -1.59 -4.94
C LEU A 223 -3.88 -0.79 -6.24
N GLU A 224 -3.34 -1.34 -7.33
CA GLU A 224 -3.45 -0.72 -8.66
C GLU A 224 -4.91 -0.59 -9.07
N ARG A 225 -5.68 -1.66 -8.90
CA ARG A 225 -7.11 -1.64 -9.20
C ARG A 225 -7.85 -0.62 -8.35
N GLY A 226 -7.62 -0.57 -7.03
CA GLY A 226 -8.21 0.43 -6.17
C GLY A 226 -7.86 1.87 -6.58
N GLN A 227 -6.68 2.10 -7.15
CA GLN A 227 -6.27 3.41 -7.65
C GLN A 227 -7.00 3.79 -8.94
N GLU A 228 -7.11 2.88 -9.91
CA GLU A 228 -7.90 3.09 -11.14
C GLU A 228 -9.35 3.50 -10.84
N LEU A 229 -9.84 3.09 -9.67
CA LEU A 229 -11.21 3.28 -9.21
C LEU A 229 -11.36 4.45 -8.24
N ASN A 230 -10.33 5.30 -8.11
CA ASN A 230 -10.30 6.48 -7.24
C ASN A 230 -10.59 6.19 -5.76
N HIS A 231 -10.26 4.99 -5.26
CA HIS A 231 -10.39 4.69 -3.84
C HIS A 231 -9.39 5.50 -2.99
N PRO A 232 -9.79 6.04 -1.82
CA PRO A 232 -8.87 6.71 -0.91
C PRO A 232 -7.79 5.75 -0.39
N MET A 233 -6.61 5.88 -0.98
CA MET A 233 -5.42 5.11 -0.60
C MET A 233 -4.84 5.60 0.73
N ARG A 234 -4.54 4.66 1.62
CA ARG A 234 -3.89 4.92 2.91
C ARG A 234 -2.48 4.35 2.90
N THR A 235 -1.55 5.05 3.54
CA THR A 235 -0.14 4.61 3.59
C THR A 235 0.03 3.25 4.27
N ASN A 236 -0.84 2.91 5.23
CA ASN A 236 -0.82 1.61 5.92
C ASN A 236 -0.99 0.42 4.97
N TYR A 237 -1.65 0.62 3.83
CA TYR A 237 -1.85 -0.43 2.84
C TYR A 237 -0.54 -0.93 2.24
N PHE A 238 0.47 -0.08 2.12
CA PHE A 238 1.75 -0.40 1.47
C PHE A 238 2.76 -1.01 2.44
N TYR A 239 2.51 -0.93 3.74
CA TYR A 239 3.47 -1.31 4.77
C TYR A 239 3.87 -2.80 4.72
N PRO A 240 2.94 -3.77 4.67
CA PRO A 240 3.31 -5.18 4.60
C PRO A 240 4.04 -5.55 3.29
N ILE A 241 3.66 -4.91 2.18
CA ILE A 241 4.34 -5.11 0.88
C ILE A 241 5.77 -4.60 0.93
N LEU A 242 5.98 -3.38 1.45
CA LEU A 242 7.32 -2.80 1.60
C LEU A 242 8.19 -3.67 2.51
N LEU A 243 7.65 -4.17 3.61
CA LEU A 243 8.36 -5.10 4.48
C LEU A 243 8.82 -6.36 3.74
N ASN A 244 7.92 -6.99 2.98
CA ASN A 244 8.19 -8.25 2.31
C ASN A 244 9.17 -8.13 1.13
N ILE A 245 9.15 -7.00 0.42
CA ILE A 245 10.07 -6.78 -0.71
C ILE A 245 11.53 -6.78 -0.25
N TYR A 246 11.78 -6.27 0.95
CA TYR A 246 13.14 -6.05 1.44
C TYR A 246 13.58 -7.05 2.51
N SER A 247 12.70 -7.94 3.00
CA SER A 247 13.12 -9.03 3.88
C SER A 247 14.03 -10.02 3.17
N SER A 248 15.10 -10.44 3.86
CA SER A 248 16.16 -11.31 3.34
C SER A 248 15.67 -12.67 2.83
N GLU A 249 14.52 -13.14 3.30
CA GLU A 249 13.96 -14.46 2.98
C GLU A 249 13.12 -14.45 1.68
N THR A 250 12.58 -13.30 1.27
CA THR A 250 11.56 -13.19 0.19
C THR A 250 11.94 -12.24 -0.93
N CYS A 251 13.04 -11.49 -0.77
CA CYS A 251 13.53 -10.52 -1.77
C CYS A 251 13.77 -11.13 -3.17
N GLN A 252 14.03 -12.45 -3.26
CA GLN A 252 14.22 -13.16 -4.54
C GLN A 252 12.91 -13.38 -5.33
N ASN A 253 11.74 -13.29 -4.67
CA ASN A 253 10.45 -13.57 -5.29
C ASN A 253 9.86 -12.36 -6.03
N TRP A 254 10.48 -11.19 -5.92
CA TRP A 254 9.99 -9.95 -6.52
C TRP A 254 10.82 -9.55 -7.74
N THR A 255 10.15 -9.32 -8.87
CA THR A 255 10.81 -8.81 -10.07
C THR A 255 11.02 -7.30 -9.99
N ASP A 256 11.98 -6.77 -10.76
CA ASP A 256 12.17 -5.31 -10.87
C ASP A 256 10.93 -4.59 -11.42
N ASN A 257 10.13 -5.29 -12.23
CA ASN A 257 8.86 -4.78 -12.73
C ASN A 257 7.83 -4.60 -11.60
N ASP A 258 7.74 -5.55 -10.67
CA ASP A 258 6.82 -5.44 -9.52
C ASP A 258 7.24 -4.33 -8.56
N ARG A 259 8.55 -4.13 -8.36
CA ARG A 259 9.09 -2.99 -7.61
C ARG A 259 8.72 -1.66 -8.26
N LEU A 260 8.87 -1.56 -9.59
CA LEU A 260 8.48 -0.37 -10.36
C LEU A 260 6.99 -0.05 -10.25
N ARG A 261 6.13 -1.08 -10.34
CA ARG A 261 4.68 -0.96 -10.17
C ARG A 261 4.34 -0.36 -8.80
N LEU A 262 4.90 -0.92 -7.72
CA LEU A 262 4.71 -0.38 -6.37
C LEU A 262 5.17 1.07 -6.24
N PHE A 263 6.35 1.42 -6.78
CA PHE A 263 6.82 2.79 -6.71
C PHE A 263 5.93 3.75 -7.50
N ARG A 264 5.44 3.37 -8.69
CA ARG A 264 4.49 4.22 -9.43
C ARG A 264 3.22 4.49 -8.62
N LEU A 265 2.74 3.52 -7.85
CA LEU A 265 1.61 3.74 -6.93
C LEU A 265 1.95 4.72 -5.81
N LEU A 266 3.10 4.53 -5.17
CA LEU A 266 3.55 5.39 -4.07
C LEU A 266 3.86 6.83 -4.51
N ASP A 267 4.32 7.04 -5.74
CA ASP A 267 4.66 8.37 -6.26
C ASP A 267 3.41 9.22 -6.48
N ARG A 268 2.33 8.56 -6.93
CA ARG A 268 1.01 9.18 -7.09
C ARG A 268 0.35 9.53 -5.76
N LEU A 269 0.86 8.99 -4.65
CA LEU A 269 0.42 9.38 -3.32
C LEU A 269 1.20 10.59 -2.82
N SER A 270 0.48 11.69 -2.65
CA SER A 270 0.95 12.91 -1.99
C SER A 270 1.19 12.74 -0.48
N ILE A 271 1.09 11.51 0.05
CA ILE A 271 1.26 11.21 1.48
C ILE A 271 2.75 11.00 1.78
N PRO A 272 3.31 11.66 2.81
CA PRO A 272 4.71 11.48 3.18
C PRO A 272 4.96 10.06 3.71
N ILE A 273 5.93 9.36 3.10
CA ILE A 273 6.54 8.11 3.61
C ILE A 273 7.31 8.39 4.92
N GLU A 274 7.29 9.63 5.41
CA GLU A 274 8.12 10.16 6.48
C GLU A 274 7.54 9.95 7.89
N SER A 275 6.40 9.26 8.05
CA SER A 275 5.94 8.96 9.42
C SER A 275 7.03 8.16 10.14
N LEU A 276 7.32 8.54 11.39
CA LEU A 276 8.42 8.01 12.20
C LEU A 276 8.45 6.46 12.24
N THR A 277 7.28 5.85 12.12
CA THR A 277 7.09 4.39 12.03
C THR A 277 7.66 3.84 10.72
N TYR A 278 7.33 4.45 9.58
CA TYR A 278 7.89 4.08 8.27
C TYR A 278 9.39 4.30 8.21
N SER A 279 9.88 5.43 8.73
CA SER A 279 11.31 5.73 8.66
C SER A 279 12.13 4.66 9.39
N ARG A 280 11.66 4.15 10.54
CA ARG A 280 12.37 3.13 11.32
C ARG A 280 12.30 1.75 10.69
N LEU A 281 11.15 1.38 10.15
CA LEU A 281 10.91 0.06 9.55
C LEU A 281 11.56 -0.11 8.19
N ILE A 282 11.48 0.93 7.36
CA ILE A 282 12.19 0.98 6.09
C ILE A 282 13.68 0.95 6.39
N GLN A 283 14.19 1.81 7.28
CA GLN A 283 15.62 1.94 7.61
C GLN A 283 16.36 0.63 7.93
N SER A 284 15.85 -0.24 8.81
CA SER A 284 16.61 -1.46 9.20
C SER A 284 16.67 -2.52 8.09
N ILE A 285 15.57 -2.70 7.36
CA ILE A 285 15.45 -3.75 6.34
C ILE A 285 15.98 -3.26 4.99
N PHE A 286 15.78 -1.97 4.66
CA PHE A 286 16.45 -1.30 3.55
C PHE A 286 17.97 -1.49 3.62
N HIS A 287 18.59 -1.24 4.77
CA HIS A 287 20.06 -1.28 4.92
C HIS A 287 20.68 -2.57 4.39
N GLN A 288 20.04 -3.72 4.62
CA GLN A 288 20.54 -5.02 4.17
C GLN A 288 20.44 -5.18 2.64
N TYR A 289 19.38 -4.64 2.02
CA TYR A 289 19.18 -4.69 0.58
C TYR A 289 20.12 -3.73 -0.18
N TYR A 290 20.32 -2.50 0.32
CA TYR A 290 21.15 -1.49 -0.35
C TYR A 290 22.64 -1.79 -0.36
N GLN A 291 23.15 -2.61 0.55
CA GLN A 291 24.57 -2.98 0.52
C GLN A 291 24.94 -3.78 -0.75
N ASN A 292 23.97 -4.40 -1.43
CA ASN A 292 24.23 -5.31 -2.56
C ASN A 292 23.77 -4.78 -3.93
N ASP A 293 22.60 -4.11 -4.05
CA ASP A 293 21.97 -3.77 -5.35
C ASP A 293 21.71 -2.27 -5.60
N PHE A 294 22.42 -1.39 -4.87
CA PHE A 294 22.19 0.06 -4.84
C PHE A 294 22.08 0.72 -6.23
N THR A 295 23.08 0.50 -7.09
CA THR A 295 23.20 1.20 -8.38
C THR A 295 22.09 0.81 -9.35
N SER A 296 21.60 -0.43 -9.28
CA SER A 296 20.51 -0.92 -10.14
C SER A 296 19.21 -0.19 -9.82
N LEU A 297 18.86 -0.11 -8.53
CA LEU A 297 17.62 0.53 -8.07
C LEU A 297 17.57 2.03 -8.45
N PHE A 298 18.65 2.76 -8.19
CA PHE A 298 18.70 4.19 -8.46
C PHE A 298 18.70 4.51 -9.96
N ASN A 299 19.40 3.71 -10.76
CA ASN A 299 19.32 3.80 -12.22
C ASN A 299 17.91 3.48 -12.73
N MET A 300 17.25 2.49 -12.14
CA MET A 300 15.88 2.12 -12.47
C MET A 300 14.88 3.25 -12.15
N LEU A 301 14.97 3.85 -10.96
CA LEU A 301 14.12 4.99 -10.56
C LEU A 301 14.36 6.23 -11.42
N SER A 302 15.63 6.54 -11.71
CA SER A 302 16.03 7.65 -12.57
C SER A 302 15.52 7.48 -14.01
N LYS A 303 15.70 6.29 -14.61
CA LYS A 303 15.19 5.97 -15.95
C LYS A 303 13.67 6.06 -16.06
N ASN A 304 12.93 5.84 -14.96
CA ASN A 304 11.47 5.84 -14.93
C ASN A 304 10.86 7.17 -14.45
N ASN A 305 11.65 8.25 -14.33
CA ASN A 305 11.21 9.58 -13.89
C ASN A 305 10.56 9.63 -12.49
N LEU A 306 10.89 8.69 -11.59
CA LEU A 306 10.33 8.62 -10.24
C LEU A 306 11.12 9.47 -9.24
N GLN A 307 11.29 10.76 -9.56
CA GLN A 307 12.17 11.67 -8.81
C GLN A 307 11.66 11.97 -7.38
N SER A 308 10.35 11.94 -7.14
CA SER A 308 9.79 12.20 -5.79
C SER A 308 10.08 11.04 -4.83
N ILE A 309 10.03 9.80 -5.31
CA ILE A 309 10.43 8.63 -4.52
C ILE A 309 11.93 8.61 -4.29
N LEU A 310 12.72 8.94 -5.31
CA LEU A 310 14.16 9.11 -5.19
C LEU A 310 14.49 10.11 -4.08
N ASP A 311 13.81 11.26 -4.04
CA ASP A 311 13.94 12.28 -3.01
C ASP A 311 13.65 11.75 -1.61
N ARG A 312 12.55 11.00 -1.46
CA ARG A 312 12.13 10.38 -0.19
C ARG A 312 13.15 9.34 0.29
N ILE A 313 13.65 8.49 -0.60
CA ILE A 313 14.69 7.48 -0.27
C ILE A 313 15.97 8.17 0.16
N CYS A 314 16.41 9.22 -0.54
CA CYS A 314 17.58 10.00 -0.17
C CYS A 314 17.44 10.61 1.24
N ARG A 315 16.26 11.12 1.63
CA ARG A 315 16.04 11.63 3.01
C ARG A 315 16.18 10.54 4.07
N LEU A 316 15.73 9.32 3.79
CA LEU A 316 15.90 8.19 4.71
C LEU A 316 17.38 7.82 4.86
N LEU A 317 18.11 7.78 3.75
CA LEU A 317 19.54 7.51 3.76
C LEU A 317 20.34 8.60 4.49
N LEU A 318 19.94 9.88 4.43
CA LEU A 318 20.57 10.93 5.25
C LEU A 318 20.43 10.68 6.76
N ASN A 319 19.31 10.11 7.21
CA ASN A 319 19.16 9.70 8.61
C ASN A 319 20.09 8.55 8.99
N ASP A 320 20.38 7.66 8.04
CA ASP A 320 21.28 6.51 8.21
C ASP A 320 22.73 6.94 8.30
N ILE A 321 23.10 7.84 7.40
CA ILE A 321 24.36 8.58 7.38
C ILE A 321 24.54 9.27 8.74
N ARG A 322 23.57 10.06 9.22
CA ARG A 322 23.63 10.73 10.53
C ARG A 322 23.84 9.78 11.71
N ARG A 323 23.39 8.52 11.61
CA ARG A 323 23.55 7.51 12.66
C ARG A 323 24.83 6.67 12.51
N ASN A 324 25.70 6.98 11.54
CA ASN A 324 26.91 6.23 11.23
C ASN A 324 26.64 4.73 10.91
N MET A 325 25.50 4.43 10.27
CA MET A 325 25.07 3.06 9.98
C MET A 325 25.53 2.55 8.60
N LEU A 326 25.97 3.45 7.70
CA LEU A 326 26.39 3.11 6.33
C LEU A 326 27.91 3.05 6.19
N GLN A 327 28.39 2.11 5.37
CA GLN A 327 29.80 2.00 4.99
C GLN A 327 30.16 3.09 3.95
N ILE A 328 31.41 3.56 3.98
CA ILE A 328 31.94 4.60 3.07
C ILE A 328 31.73 4.22 1.60
N ASN A 329 31.96 2.96 1.26
CA ASN A 329 31.85 2.39 -0.09
C ASN A 329 30.43 2.57 -0.67
N VAL A 330 29.41 2.42 0.18
CA VAL A 330 28.01 2.60 -0.20
C VAL A 330 27.75 4.09 -0.45
N ILE A 331 28.25 4.96 0.42
CA ILE A 331 28.10 6.42 0.31
C ILE A 331 28.68 6.94 -1.01
N GLU A 332 29.81 6.42 -1.49
CA GLU A 332 30.37 6.82 -2.79
C GLU A 332 29.41 6.53 -3.95
N GLN A 333 28.66 5.43 -3.86
CA GLN A 333 27.69 5.03 -4.87
C GLN A 333 26.40 5.86 -4.79
N ILE A 334 25.94 6.23 -3.58
CA ILE A 334 24.69 6.98 -3.39
C ILE A 334 24.86 8.48 -3.65
N ALA A 335 26.02 9.03 -3.32
CA ALA A 335 26.31 10.45 -3.39
C ALA A 335 25.88 11.17 -4.69
N PRO A 336 26.05 10.62 -5.91
CA PRO A 336 25.58 11.23 -7.15
C PRO A 336 24.04 11.41 -7.22
N PHE A 337 23.28 10.62 -6.47
CA PHE A 337 21.81 10.66 -6.48
C PHE A 337 21.22 11.63 -5.45
N PHE A 338 22.02 12.20 -4.55
CA PHE A 338 21.63 13.31 -3.68
C PHE A 338 21.62 14.65 -4.43
N ARG A 339 20.93 14.70 -5.58
CA ARG A 339 20.80 15.87 -6.48
C ARG A 339 19.95 17.02 -5.89
N LEU A 340 20.16 17.43 -4.63
CA LEU A 340 19.12 18.03 -3.79
C LEU A 340 19.22 19.56 -3.63
N HIS A 341 18.26 20.24 -4.24
CA HIS A 341 18.04 21.70 -4.27
C HIS A 341 17.64 22.37 -2.92
N VAL A 342 18.06 21.85 -1.77
CA VAL A 342 17.77 22.49 -0.46
C VAL A 342 19.05 22.53 0.38
N ARG A 343 19.53 23.74 0.71
CA ARG A 343 20.76 24.01 1.50
C ARG A 343 20.91 23.10 2.73
N SER A 344 19.80 22.73 3.38
CA SER A 344 19.79 21.89 4.59
C SER A 344 20.39 20.50 4.37
N ARG A 345 20.27 19.91 3.17
CA ARG A 345 20.75 18.53 2.91
C ARG A 345 22.24 18.49 2.59
N GLN A 346 22.76 19.52 1.94
CA GLN A 346 24.20 19.71 1.73
C GLN A 346 24.91 19.89 3.07
N GLU A 347 24.31 20.66 3.97
CA GLU A 347 24.83 20.87 5.31
C GLU A 347 24.83 19.57 6.13
N GLU A 348 23.77 18.76 6.08
CA GLU A 348 23.73 17.46 6.78
C GLU A 348 24.77 16.46 6.24
N PHE A 349 24.94 16.39 4.92
CA PHE A 349 25.96 15.53 4.32
C PHE A 349 27.38 16.01 4.69
N ALA A 350 27.63 17.32 4.70
CA ALA A 350 28.89 17.89 5.16
C ALA A 350 29.15 17.62 6.65
N ARG A 351 28.13 17.67 7.51
CA ARG A 351 28.25 17.29 8.93
C ARG A 351 28.65 15.84 9.11
N TYR A 352 28.12 14.93 8.30
CA TYR A 352 28.56 13.53 8.34
C TYR A 352 30.04 13.39 7.95
N LEU A 353 30.42 13.94 6.80
CA LEU A 353 31.82 13.90 6.34
C LEU A 353 32.76 14.49 7.40
N PHE A 354 32.36 15.57 8.06
CA PHE A 354 33.06 16.16 9.20
C PHE A 354 33.18 15.21 10.40
N SER A 355 32.09 14.52 10.77
CA SER A 355 32.09 13.52 11.85
C SER A 355 33.04 12.34 11.55
N THR A 356 33.07 11.87 10.30
CA THR A 356 33.98 10.82 9.84
C THR A 356 35.44 11.29 9.85
N MET A 357 35.71 12.51 9.36
CA MET A 357 37.04 13.13 9.37
C MET A 357 37.60 13.34 10.78
N THR A 358 36.74 13.65 11.75
CA THR A 358 37.18 13.96 13.12
C THR A 358 37.15 12.73 14.04
N GLY A 359 36.55 11.62 13.62
CA GLY A 359 36.29 10.46 14.47
C GLY A 359 35.27 10.71 15.59
N ILE A 360 34.61 11.87 15.58
CA ILE A 360 33.63 12.27 16.59
C ILE A 360 32.29 11.67 16.16
N SER A 361 31.88 10.57 16.78
CA SER A 361 30.51 10.08 16.66
C SER A 361 29.57 11.15 17.20
N THR A 362 28.57 11.57 16.42
CA THR A 362 27.51 12.47 16.88
C THR A 362 26.58 11.72 17.85
N LYS A 363 27.11 11.29 18.99
CA LYS A 363 26.33 11.03 20.18
C LYS A 363 26.30 12.34 20.94
N SER A 364 25.21 13.07 20.80
CA SER A 364 24.77 13.96 21.87
C SER A 364 24.52 13.09 23.08
N ASP A 365 25.48 13.01 23.99
CA ASP A 365 25.27 12.84 25.43
C ASP A 365 26.60 13.08 26.14
N GLU A 366 26.50 13.82 27.24
CA GLU A 366 27.56 14.50 27.96
C GLU A 366 28.58 13.54 28.61
N HIS A 367 29.80 14.06 28.77
CA HIS A 367 30.93 13.52 29.56
C HIS A 367 31.71 12.33 29.00
N ASN A 368 32.88 12.62 28.42
CA ASN A 368 34.19 12.30 29.01
C ASN A 368 35.30 12.63 28.01
N ASP A 369 35.83 13.85 28.13
CA ASP A 369 37.12 14.20 27.54
C ASP A 369 38.21 13.74 28.51
N GLU A 370 39.14 12.90 28.06
CA GLU A 370 40.59 13.09 28.29
C GLU A 370 41.51 11.98 27.71
N GLU A 371 41.03 10.81 27.29
CA GLU A 371 41.95 9.68 26.96
C GLU A 371 42.16 9.31 25.47
N ILE A 372 41.64 10.08 24.50
CA ILE A 372 41.73 9.72 23.06
C ILE A 372 42.97 10.34 22.35
N ASN A 373 43.83 11.08 23.04
CA ASN A 373 44.72 12.04 22.38
C ASN A 373 46.11 11.52 21.93
N LYS A 374 46.39 10.21 21.92
CA LYS A 374 47.71 9.70 21.48
C LYS A 374 47.71 8.63 20.37
N ASN A 375 46.63 7.87 20.18
CA ASN A 375 46.55 6.87 19.09
C ASN A 375 45.89 7.39 17.80
N SER A 376 45.30 8.60 17.83
CA SER A 376 44.48 9.15 16.74
C SER A 376 45.29 9.80 15.60
N GLN A 377 46.53 10.23 15.87
CA GLN A 377 47.33 10.94 14.86
C GLN A 377 47.82 10.04 13.70
N ARG A 378 48.10 8.75 13.95
CA ARG A 378 48.58 7.82 12.90
C ARG A 378 47.47 7.16 12.07
N LYS A 379 46.24 7.05 12.58
CA LYS A 379 45.08 6.60 11.78
C LYS A 379 44.53 7.71 10.87
N SER A 380 44.65 8.97 11.29
CA SER A 380 44.01 10.11 10.61
C SER A 380 44.48 10.38 9.18
N MET A 381 45.75 10.10 8.83
CA MET A 381 46.31 10.51 7.54
C MET A 381 45.70 9.74 6.34
N ASN A 382 45.35 8.46 6.53
CA ASN A 382 44.70 7.66 5.50
C ASN A 382 43.21 8.01 5.34
N ASP A 383 42.54 8.39 6.42
CA ASP A 383 41.10 8.70 6.43
C ASP A 383 40.75 10.04 5.77
N TYR A 384 41.64 11.04 5.82
CA TYR A 384 41.41 12.29 5.07
C TYR A 384 41.55 12.10 3.56
N THR A 385 42.53 11.28 3.16
CA THR A 385 42.82 11.02 1.74
C THR A 385 41.66 10.28 1.08
N THR A 386 41.05 9.33 1.78
CA THR A 386 39.84 8.63 1.32
C THR A 386 38.62 9.55 1.25
N ILE A 387 38.46 10.49 2.17
CA ILE A 387 37.34 11.46 2.15
C ILE A 387 37.50 12.50 1.03
N PHE A 388 38.72 12.97 0.74
CA PHE A 388 38.94 13.83 -0.42
C PHE A 388 38.75 13.09 -1.74
N GLN A 389 39.22 11.83 -1.83
CA GLN A 389 38.95 10.96 -2.97
C GLN A 389 37.46 10.67 -3.15
N LEU A 390 36.71 10.53 -2.04
CA LEU A 390 35.26 10.42 -2.04
C LEU A 390 34.62 11.67 -2.63
N ILE A 391 34.95 12.87 -2.12
CA ILE A 391 34.43 14.14 -2.65
C ILE A 391 34.75 14.30 -4.14
N ASP A 392 35.95 13.88 -4.57
CA ASP A 392 36.36 13.90 -5.98
C ASP A 392 35.61 12.87 -6.84
N SER A 393 35.40 11.66 -6.34
CA SER A 393 34.64 10.60 -7.03
C SER A 393 33.19 11.01 -7.22
N ILE A 394 32.58 11.60 -6.18
CA ILE A 394 31.24 12.20 -6.22
C ILE A 394 31.16 13.29 -7.29
N SER A 395 32.18 14.15 -7.34
CA SER A 395 32.25 15.24 -8.32
C SER A 395 32.47 14.77 -9.77
N LYS A 396 33.08 13.59 -10.00
CA LYS A 396 33.37 13.05 -11.33
C LYS A 396 32.21 12.27 -11.95
N ASN A 397 31.38 11.61 -11.15
CA ASN A 397 30.27 10.78 -11.61
C ASN A 397 28.99 11.57 -12.00
N LEU A 398 28.99 12.89 -11.80
CA LEU A 398 27.90 13.79 -12.14
C LEU A 398 28.17 14.47 -13.50
N SER A 399 27.55 13.98 -14.58
CA SER A 399 27.70 14.58 -15.90
C SER A 399 26.93 15.90 -16.03
N ASN A 400 27.63 16.92 -16.52
CA ASN A 400 27.20 18.23 -17.01
C ASN A 400 26.41 19.18 -16.09
N ASP A 401 25.94 18.74 -14.92
CA ASP A 401 25.47 19.58 -13.82
C ASP A 401 26.13 19.09 -12.50
N ILE A 402 27.01 19.75 -11.75
CA ILE A 402 27.40 21.15 -11.62
C ILE A 402 28.71 21.15 -10.76
N PRO A 403 29.80 21.84 -11.15
CA PRO A 403 30.98 22.12 -10.31
C PRO A 403 30.71 22.76 -8.93
N MET A 404 29.50 23.29 -8.70
CA MET A 404 29.07 23.88 -7.43
C MET A 404 28.76 22.87 -6.30
N LEU A 405 28.55 21.57 -6.55
CA LEU A 405 28.31 20.64 -5.42
C LEU A 405 29.58 20.42 -4.60
N LYS A 406 30.68 20.12 -5.28
CA LYS A 406 32.02 20.05 -4.67
C LYS A 406 32.29 21.35 -3.91
N HIS A 407 31.98 22.47 -4.55
CA HIS A 407 32.13 23.80 -3.99
C HIS A 407 31.40 24.02 -2.66
N GLU A 408 30.08 23.79 -2.63
CA GLU A 408 29.23 23.97 -1.44
C GLU A 408 29.67 23.05 -0.29
N LEU A 409 30.03 21.80 -0.58
CA LEU A 409 30.50 20.86 0.45
C LEU A 409 31.78 21.36 1.13
N TYR A 410 32.75 21.87 0.38
CA TYR A 410 33.96 22.46 0.95
C TYR A 410 33.66 23.71 1.80
N ILE A 411 32.70 24.56 1.38
CA ILE A 411 32.25 25.72 2.16
C ILE A 411 31.68 25.26 3.52
N TYR A 412 30.77 24.28 3.53
CA TYR A 412 30.19 23.77 4.77
C TYR A 412 31.24 23.10 5.66
N LEU A 413 32.18 22.33 5.09
CA LEU A 413 33.26 21.70 5.84
C LEU A 413 34.23 22.70 6.46
N LEU A 414 34.59 23.77 5.74
CA LEU A 414 35.40 24.87 6.28
C LEU A 414 34.68 25.58 7.43
N ARG A 415 33.38 25.84 7.28
CA ARG A 415 32.56 26.44 8.34
C ARG A 415 32.50 25.56 9.59
N LEU A 416 32.25 24.27 9.42
CA LEU A 416 32.15 23.31 10.52
C LEU A 416 33.50 23.12 11.23
N SER A 417 34.60 22.99 10.49
CA SER A 417 35.94 22.88 11.07
C SER A 417 36.35 24.12 11.86
N ALA A 418 36.02 25.31 11.36
CA ALA A 418 36.21 26.57 12.08
C ALA A 418 35.33 26.67 13.34
N GLN A 419 34.04 26.34 13.26
CA GLN A 419 33.12 26.33 14.40
C GLN A 419 33.58 25.41 15.53
N HIS A 420 34.12 24.24 15.17
CA HIS A 420 34.68 23.26 16.12
C HIS A 420 36.15 23.51 16.48
N ARG A 421 36.73 24.66 16.09
CA ARG A 421 38.11 25.08 16.40
C ARG A 421 39.20 24.09 15.96
N ARG A 422 38.96 23.33 14.88
CA ARG A 422 39.94 22.38 14.30
C ARG A 422 40.80 23.10 13.26
N THR A 423 41.79 23.85 13.74
CA THR A 423 42.69 24.66 12.89
C THR A 423 43.49 23.79 11.91
N ASP A 424 43.89 22.60 12.34
CA ASP A 424 44.55 21.56 11.56
C ASP A 424 43.71 21.11 10.34
N LEU A 425 42.42 20.85 10.57
CA LEU A 425 41.50 20.41 9.53
C LEU A 425 41.08 21.57 8.62
N THR A 426 40.90 22.77 9.19
CA THR A 426 40.51 23.98 8.44
C THR A 426 41.61 24.34 7.42
N SER A 427 42.88 24.31 7.82
CA SER A 427 44.02 24.56 6.92
C SER A 427 44.11 23.53 5.80
N ARG A 428 43.92 22.23 6.10
CA ARG A 428 43.96 21.17 5.08
C ARG A 428 42.81 21.27 4.08
N LEU A 429 41.61 21.58 4.53
CA LEU A 429 40.46 21.82 3.66
C LEU A 429 40.70 23.02 2.74
N ALA A 430 41.30 24.09 3.28
CA ALA A 430 41.66 25.28 2.52
C ALA A 430 42.74 24.99 1.46
N GLU A 431 43.80 24.27 1.83
CA GLU A 431 44.85 23.82 0.91
C GLU A 431 44.28 22.96 -0.23
N GLN A 432 43.36 22.04 0.09
CA GLN A 432 42.71 21.20 -0.91
C GLN A 432 41.78 22.01 -1.83
N CYS A 433 41.07 23.02 -1.31
CA CYS A 433 40.30 23.96 -2.14
C CYS A 433 41.18 24.71 -3.14
N ILE A 434 42.36 25.16 -2.69
CA ILE A 434 43.35 25.85 -3.54
C ILE A 434 43.86 24.90 -4.62
N LYS A 435 44.27 23.68 -4.23
CA LYS A 435 44.77 22.66 -5.15
C LYS A 435 43.76 22.30 -6.24
N ASP A 436 42.48 22.28 -5.89
CA ASP A 436 41.38 21.96 -6.80
C ASP A 436 40.82 23.19 -7.54
N ASN A 437 41.44 24.37 -7.40
CA ASN A 437 41.00 25.64 -7.97
C ASN A 437 39.53 26.01 -7.65
N LEU A 438 39.05 25.64 -6.45
CA LEU A 438 37.70 25.95 -5.99
C LEU A 438 37.61 27.38 -5.45
N LYS A 439 36.81 28.22 -6.12
CA LYS A 439 36.65 29.64 -5.77
C LYS A 439 35.54 29.85 -4.73
N ILE A 440 35.87 29.98 -3.44
CA ILE A 440 34.90 30.09 -2.32
C ILE A 440 33.95 31.29 -2.46
N GLY A 441 34.38 32.33 -3.18
CA GLY A 441 33.58 33.53 -3.43
C GLY A 441 33.44 34.38 -2.17
N GLY A 442 33.62 35.69 -2.34
CA GLY A 442 33.50 36.66 -1.25
C GLY A 442 34.77 37.46 -0.97
N SER A 443 34.62 38.56 -0.23
CA SER A 443 35.74 39.38 0.24
C SER A 443 36.62 38.61 1.23
N MET A 444 37.88 39.02 1.41
CA MET A 444 38.76 38.45 2.45
C MET A 444 38.09 38.41 3.82
N ASN A 445 37.35 39.48 4.17
CA ASN A 445 36.57 39.54 5.41
C ASN A 445 35.50 38.45 5.51
N GLN A 446 34.87 38.05 4.40
CA GLN A 446 33.86 36.98 4.41
C GLN A 446 34.50 35.60 4.61
N ILE A 447 35.69 35.36 4.04
CA ILE A 447 36.44 34.13 4.24
C ILE A 447 37.02 34.06 5.65
N ASP A 448 37.50 35.19 6.18
CA ASP A 448 37.93 35.32 7.58
C ASP A 448 36.79 35.01 8.56
N ILE A 449 35.59 35.56 8.30
CA ILE A 449 34.40 35.27 9.11
C ILE A 449 34.01 33.78 8.98
N LEU A 450 34.04 33.22 7.77
CA LEU A 450 33.68 31.82 7.52
C LEU A 450 34.63 30.85 8.22
N THR A 451 35.91 31.19 8.25
CA THR A 451 36.98 30.37 8.84
C THR A 451 37.29 30.76 10.29
N SER A 452 36.51 31.68 10.89
CA SER A 452 36.71 32.18 12.25
C SER A 452 38.15 32.67 12.50
N TYR A 453 38.77 33.30 11.50
CA TYR A 453 40.16 33.81 11.53
C TYR A 453 41.22 32.74 11.82
N THR A 454 40.93 31.47 11.54
CA THR A 454 41.86 30.37 11.82
C THR A 454 42.93 30.16 10.74
N LEU A 455 42.72 30.73 9.55
CA LEU A 455 43.64 30.54 8.41
C LEU A 455 44.73 31.62 8.34
N PRO A 456 45.95 31.26 7.91
CA PRO A 456 46.97 32.19 7.48
C PRO A 456 46.50 33.15 6.37
N ARG A 457 46.98 34.40 6.42
CA ARG A 457 46.55 35.47 5.51
C ARG A 457 46.83 35.18 4.03
N ASP A 458 47.93 34.51 3.74
CA ASP A 458 48.32 34.05 2.41
C ASP A 458 47.35 32.99 1.84
N ILE A 459 46.81 32.11 2.68
CA ILE A 459 45.79 31.12 2.30
C ILE A 459 44.45 31.82 2.06
N VAL A 460 44.06 32.74 2.94
CA VAL A 460 42.83 33.56 2.78
C VAL A 460 42.90 34.37 1.48
N GLU A 461 44.05 34.98 1.18
CA GLU A 461 44.29 35.70 -0.07
C GLU A 461 44.15 34.79 -1.29
N GLN A 462 44.68 33.56 -1.23
CA GLN A 462 44.56 32.61 -2.34
C GLN A 462 43.12 32.13 -2.56
N LEU A 463 42.36 31.90 -1.48
CA LEU A 463 40.93 31.56 -1.55
C LEU A 463 40.06 32.74 -2.01
N ALA A 464 40.47 33.98 -1.71
CA ALA A 464 39.75 35.20 -2.05
C ALA A 464 39.98 35.70 -3.49
N ARG A 465 41.01 35.21 -4.20
CA ARG A 465 41.41 35.73 -5.53
C ARG A 465 40.37 35.44 -6.62
N TYR A 466 39.42 36.37 -6.76
CA TYR A 466 39.35 37.25 -7.94
C TYR A 466 39.55 38.67 -7.40
N LYS A 467 40.41 39.48 -8.02
CA LYS A 467 40.55 40.90 -7.63
C LYS A 467 39.14 41.53 -7.61
N PRO A 468 38.75 42.25 -6.54
CA PRO A 468 37.46 42.91 -6.51
C PRO A 468 37.41 43.94 -7.65
N GLY A 469 36.61 43.66 -8.69
CA GLY A 469 36.37 44.55 -9.83
C GLY A 469 36.75 44.03 -11.23
N GLU A 470 37.45 42.90 -11.38
CA GLU A 470 37.76 42.33 -12.70
C GLU A 470 36.77 41.20 -13.03
N MET A 471 35.88 41.43 -14.02
CA MET A 471 35.04 40.38 -14.62
C MET A 471 35.92 39.26 -15.20
N SER A 472 35.50 38.00 -15.12
CA SER A 472 36.20 36.91 -15.83
C SER A 472 36.17 37.18 -17.34
N TRP A 473 37.12 36.63 -18.12
CA TRP A 473 37.10 36.80 -19.59
C TRP A 473 35.76 36.38 -20.21
N LYS A 474 35.07 35.38 -19.63
CA LYS A 474 33.73 34.95 -20.07
C LYS A 474 32.66 36.00 -19.79
N GLU A 475 32.71 36.66 -18.65
CA GLU A 475 31.80 37.74 -18.26
C GLU A 475 32.12 39.05 -19.01
N LYS A 476 33.40 39.32 -19.29
CA LYS A 476 33.83 40.42 -20.17
C LYS A 476 33.29 40.21 -21.58
N VAL A 477 33.36 38.99 -22.12
CA VAL A 477 32.80 38.65 -23.44
C VAL A 477 31.28 38.76 -23.46
N SER A 478 30.57 38.33 -22.41
CA SER A 478 29.09 38.38 -22.38
C SER A 478 28.53 39.80 -22.22
N THR A 479 29.32 40.73 -21.69
CA THR A 479 28.95 42.14 -21.51
C THR A 479 29.47 43.05 -22.63
N MET A 480 30.36 42.56 -23.48
CA MET A 480 30.97 43.33 -24.56
C MET A 480 30.14 43.30 -25.84
N ASP A 481 29.82 44.49 -26.37
CA ASP A 481 29.18 44.65 -27.68
C ASP A 481 30.19 44.32 -28.79
N LEU A 482 30.17 43.07 -29.27
CA LEU A 482 31.14 42.55 -30.24
C LEU A 482 31.19 43.34 -31.56
N GLN A 483 30.14 44.09 -31.90
CA GLN A 483 30.12 44.95 -33.09
C GLN A 483 30.89 46.27 -32.90
N LYS A 484 31.20 46.65 -31.66
CA LYS A 484 31.91 47.88 -31.30
C LYS A 484 33.25 47.65 -30.62
N ALA A 485 33.59 46.40 -30.29
CA ALA A 485 34.85 46.05 -29.69
C ALA A 485 36.02 46.33 -30.64
N ASN A 486 37.04 47.04 -30.16
CA ASN A 486 38.24 47.27 -30.97
C ASN A 486 39.16 46.04 -30.95
N ARG A 487 40.07 45.95 -31.93
CA ARG A 487 40.99 44.81 -32.07
C ARG A 487 41.87 44.59 -30.85
N GLN A 488 42.27 45.66 -30.17
CA GLN A 488 43.12 45.59 -28.97
C GLN A 488 42.38 44.96 -27.78
N GLN A 489 41.10 45.30 -27.58
CA GLN A 489 40.24 44.70 -26.55
C GLN A 489 40.04 43.19 -26.80
N LEU A 490 39.89 42.80 -28.06
CA LEU A 490 39.77 41.39 -28.45
C LEU A 490 41.10 40.63 -28.28
N GLU A 491 42.25 41.26 -28.59
CA GLU A 491 43.57 40.67 -28.39
C GLU A 491 43.92 40.52 -26.90
N GLU A 492 43.56 41.48 -26.05
CA GLU A 492 43.69 41.38 -24.60
C GLU A 492 42.82 40.24 -24.03
N LEU A 493 41.55 40.14 -24.45
CA LEU A 493 40.68 39.04 -24.06
C LEU A 493 41.19 37.68 -24.53
N TYR A 494 41.77 37.62 -25.73
CA TYR A 494 42.35 36.40 -26.28
C TYR A 494 43.61 35.96 -25.51
N GLN A 495 44.47 36.90 -25.13
CA GLN A 495 45.64 36.60 -24.28
C GLN A 495 45.24 36.26 -22.84
N GLU A 496 44.14 36.81 -22.33
CA GLU A 496 43.59 36.46 -21.00
C GLU A 496 42.89 35.10 -21.01
N ALA A 497 42.36 34.66 -22.15
CA ALA A 497 41.72 33.36 -22.33
C ALA A 497 42.70 32.21 -22.63
N LYS A 498 43.87 32.52 -23.20
CA LYS A 498 44.95 31.59 -23.50
C LYS A 498 45.78 31.30 -22.25
#